data_AF-A0A7S1FK03-F1
#
_entry.id   AF-A0A7S1FK03-F1
#
_cell.length_a   1.000
_cell.length_b   1.000
_cell.length_c   1.000
_cell.angle_alpha   90.00
_cell.angle_beta   90.00
_cell.angle_gamma   90.00
#
_symmetry.space_group_name_H-M   'P 1'
#
loop_
_entity.id
_entity.type
_entity.pdbx_description
1 polymer ?
#
loop_
_entity_poly.entity_id
_entity_poly.type
_entity_poly.pdbx_seq_one_letter_code
_entity_poly.pdbx_strand_id
1 'polypeptide(L)'
;IMVMPVLATLKLEAQLDARASAALNELSEADQLVVLSLSMSENCRNPSAVTWSKIKAARERPLEVKADFIKRQLDDRATAAMEAMPLHNQLAIVSEIDVLRCRNPSAVVWSKIRAVGFAGGNVGLGQRFQMQPQVQPLLQQQPQLPAQLQPQLPAQLQPQLQPQPHLQLQPHLQLQPQPPQQQPQQPQQFHHVKQFHEFQSLVKQEIPVRPDARGHVVPRSVLAPEIPLFLNEHIARLNLDGGALEKLQSLSVDDQAAVLAKVNPEACRNPSAVVIRRIHDMQEATGRARSRSPRQAGLAPSEGTVAQPFSSSMVLAAHVGLDSRALQALSSLSPEDAHIVMCLVSQERCKNPSAVAWSKIKKAMQDPAELRLEYLRKSIDEFASSALEQLPPATQQSILSQVDLLRCRNLSAVVWSKVKSELPPQGVETS
;
A
#
# COMPACT_ATOMS: atom_id res chain seq x y z
N ILE A 1 12.23 -1.43 -16.62
CA ILE A 1 11.94 -1.47 -18.08
C ILE A 1 10.64 -2.27 -18.32
N MET A 2 9.53 -1.89 -17.67
CA MET A 2 8.21 -2.54 -17.84
C MET A 2 7.08 -1.53 -18.09
N VAL A 3 7.39 -0.32 -18.56
CA VAL A 3 6.40 0.78 -18.63
C VAL A 3 5.55 0.74 -19.90
N MET A 4 6.14 0.35 -21.03
CA MET A 4 5.45 0.18 -22.31
C MET A 4 4.20 -0.73 -22.28
N PRO A 5 4.22 -1.93 -21.66
CA PRO A 5 3.01 -2.77 -21.62
C PRO A 5 1.89 -2.13 -20.81
N VAL A 6 2.21 -1.35 -19.77
CA VAL A 6 1.20 -0.73 -18.91
C VAL A 6 0.40 0.33 -19.67
N LEU A 7 1.05 1.19 -20.45
CA LEU A 7 0.35 2.22 -21.24
C LEU A 7 -0.59 1.60 -22.30
N ALA A 8 -0.16 0.52 -22.95
CA ALA A 8 -0.99 -0.16 -23.93
C ALA A 8 -2.26 -0.76 -23.29
N THR A 9 -2.12 -1.42 -22.13
CA THR A 9 -3.24 -1.98 -21.39
C THR A 9 -4.21 -0.89 -20.93
N LEU A 10 -3.71 0.19 -20.34
CA LEU A 10 -4.56 1.30 -19.87
C LEU A 10 -5.33 1.97 -21.01
N LYS A 11 -4.72 2.12 -22.20
CA LYS A 11 -5.41 2.67 -23.38
C LYS A 11 -6.55 1.77 -23.85
N LEU A 12 -6.35 0.45 -23.81
CA LEU A 12 -7.37 -0.53 -24.20
C LEU A 12 -8.56 -0.51 -23.22
N GLU A 13 -8.27 -0.43 -21.92
CA GLU A 13 -9.28 -0.41 -20.86
C GLU A 13 -10.09 0.90 -20.83
N ALA A 14 -9.49 2.04 -21.17
CA ALA A 14 -10.16 3.34 -21.08
C ALA A 14 -11.28 3.55 -22.11
N GLN A 15 -11.39 2.69 -23.15
CA GLN A 15 -12.38 2.79 -24.23
C GLN A 15 -12.51 4.22 -24.82
N LEU A 16 -11.37 4.87 -25.05
CA LEU A 16 -11.33 6.26 -25.51
C LEU A 16 -11.80 6.37 -26.97
N ASP A 17 -12.52 7.45 -27.29
CA ASP A 17 -12.85 7.78 -28.66
C ASP A 17 -11.58 8.15 -29.46
N ALA A 18 -11.70 8.15 -30.80
CA ALA A 18 -10.57 8.39 -31.69
C ALA A 18 -9.90 9.76 -31.45
N ARG A 19 -10.67 10.77 -31.04
CA ARG A 19 -10.17 12.13 -30.83
C ARG A 19 -9.35 12.20 -29.54
N ALA A 20 -9.87 11.67 -28.44
CA ALA A 20 -9.18 11.63 -27.15
C ALA A 20 -7.93 10.73 -27.22
N SER A 21 -8.02 9.60 -27.91
CA SER A 21 -6.88 8.70 -28.14
C SER A 21 -5.77 9.38 -28.94
N ALA A 22 -6.11 10.07 -30.05
CA ALA A 22 -5.12 10.80 -30.84
C ALA A 22 -4.43 11.90 -30.01
N ALA A 23 -5.18 12.74 -29.29
CA ALA A 23 -4.61 13.81 -28.48
C ALA A 23 -3.78 13.30 -27.29
N LEU A 24 -4.11 12.12 -26.75
CA LEU A 24 -3.30 11.45 -25.73
C LEU A 24 -1.95 11.02 -26.30
N ASN A 25 -1.92 10.46 -27.51
CA ASN A 25 -0.69 10.01 -28.16
C ASN A 25 0.28 11.15 -28.51
N GLU A 26 -0.21 12.39 -28.61
CA GLU A 26 0.62 13.59 -28.80
C GLU A 26 1.37 14.02 -27.51
N LEU A 27 0.97 13.53 -26.33
CA LEU A 27 1.62 13.84 -25.07
C LEU A 27 2.89 13.01 -24.85
N SER A 28 3.79 13.46 -23.96
CA SER A 28 4.92 12.64 -23.52
C SER A 28 4.44 11.36 -22.80
N GLU A 29 5.22 10.28 -22.81
CA GLU A 29 4.83 9.03 -22.15
C GLU A 29 4.53 9.21 -20.65
N ALA A 30 5.27 10.09 -19.98
CA ALA A 30 5.03 10.44 -18.59
C ALA A 30 3.65 11.10 -18.40
N ASP A 31 3.32 12.06 -19.27
CA ASP A 31 2.03 12.74 -19.20
C ASP A 31 0.88 11.82 -19.61
N GLN A 32 1.09 10.91 -20.56
CA GLN A 32 0.11 9.88 -20.93
C GLN A 32 -0.27 9.01 -19.72
N LEU A 33 0.74 8.56 -18.96
CA LEU A 33 0.52 7.73 -17.76
C LEU A 33 -0.23 8.51 -16.67
N VAL A 34 0.18 9.76 -16.43
CA VAL A 34 -0.46 10.67 -15.47
C VAL A 34 -1.92 10.89 -15.82
N VAL A 35 -2.22 11.24 -17.08
CA VAL A 35 -3.58 11.50 -17.56
C VAL A 35 -4.47 10.27 -17.46
N LEU A 36 -3.98 9.10 -17.91
CA LEU A 36 -4.76 7.85 -17.86
C LEU A 36 -5.07 7.44 -16.42
N SER A 37 -4.08 7.47 -15.53
CA SER A 37 -4.29 7.10 -14.13
C SER A 37 -5.28 8.04 -13.43
N LEU A 38 -5.18 9.35 -13.67
CA LEU A 38 -6.14 10.31 -13.12
C LEU A 38 -7.55 10.11 -13.66
N SER A 39 -7.69 9.79 -14.94
CA SER A 39 -9.01 9.61 -15.59
C SER A 39 -9.71 8.33 -15.12
N MET A 40 -8.97 7.23 -14.94
CA MET A 40 -9.54 5.94 -14.53
C MET A 40 -9.98 5.88 -13.06
N SER A 41 -9.37 6.68 -12.20
CA SER A 41 -9.76 6.73 -10.78
C SER A 41 -11.06 7.50 -10.52
N GLU A 42 -11.58 8.23 -11.51
CA GLU A 42 -12.84 8.95 -11.42
C GLU A 42 -13.95 8.09 -12.06
N ASN A 43 -14.92 7.64 -11.25
CA ASN A 43 -16.07 6.89 -11.77
C ASN A 43 -16.92 7.83 -12.63
N CYS A 44 -16.75 7.77 -13.95
CA CYS A 44 -17.34 8.71 -14.89
C CYS A 44 -18.18 7.98 -15.95
N ARG A 45 -19.28 8.62 -16.37
CA ARG A 45 -20.16 8.10 -17.43
C ARG A 45 -19.53 8.16 -18.83
N ASN A 46 -18.57 9.07 -19.03
CA ASN A 46 -17.91 9.28 -20.31
C ASN A 46 -16.39 9.43 -20.10
N PRO A 47 -15.62 8.33 -20.23
CA PRO A 47 -14.18 8.36 -19.99
C PRO A 47 -13.42 9.22 -21.01
N SER A 48 -13.88 9.31 -22.26
CA SER A 48 -13.27 10.14 -23.30
C SER A 48 -13.31 11.63 -22.96
N ALA A 49 -14.45 12.11 -22.45
CA ALA A 49 -14.60 13.51 -22.06
C ALA A 49 -13.71 13.88 -20.84
N VAL A 50 -13.65 13.01 -19.84
CA VAL A 50 -12.77 13.21 -18.67
C VAL A 50 -11.30 13.20 -19.10
N THR A 51 -10.92 12.19 -19.89
CA THR A 51 -9.56 12.07 -20.41
C THR A 51 -9.17 13.29 -21.24
N TRP A 52 -10.04 13.76 -22.13
CA TRP A 52 -9.82 14.99 -22.90
C TRP A 52 -9.62 16.21 -21.99
N SER A 53 -10.42 16.34 -20.93
CA SER A 53 -10.25 17.42 -19.95
C SER A 53 -8.90 17.34 -19.23
N LYS A 54 -8.44 16.14 -18.86
CA LYS A 54 -7.13 15.92 -18.24
C LYS A 54 -5.98 16.16 -19.22
N ILE A 55 -6.12 15.79 -20.50
CA ILE A 55 -5.16 16.11 -21.57
C ILE A 55 -5.00 17.63 -21.70
N LYS A 56 -6.13 18.37 -21.76
CA LYS A 56 -6.10 19.83 -21.84
C LYS A 56 -5.41 20.44 -20.61
N ALA A 57 -5.75 19.96 -19.42
CA ALA A 57 -5.10 20.39 -18.18
C ALA A 57 -3.59 20.07 -18.18
N ALA A 58 -3.17 18.92 -18.67
CA ALA A 58 -1.76 18.53 -18.74
C ALA A 58 -0.98 19.42 -19.72
N ARG A 59 -1.61 19.88 -20.81
CA ARG A 59 -0.99 20.83 -21.76
C ARG A 59 -0.85 22.22 -21.17
N GLU A 60 -1.87 22.71 -20.46
CA GLU A 60 -1.87 24.06 -19.89
C GLU A 60 -1.03 24.15 -18.61
N ARG A 61 -1.10 23.13 -17.75
CA ARG A 61 -0.52 23.11 -16.39
C ARG A 61 0.07 21.73 -16.06
N PRO A 62 1.15 21.31 -16.75
CA PRO A 62 1.71 19.96 -16.62
C PRO A 62 2.15 19.63 -15.19
N LEU A 63 2.75 20.59 -14.48
CA LEU A 63 3.23 20.38 -13.11
C LEU A 63 2.10 20.19 -12.11
N GLU A 64 0.97 20.87 -12.26
CA GLU A 64 -0.18 20.71 -11.36
C GLU A 64 -0.83 19.34 -11.55
N VAL A 65 -1.05 18.92 -12.79
CA VAL A 65 -1.62 17.60 -13.10
C VAL A 65 -0.69 16.48 -12.62
N LYS A 66 0.63 16.66 -12.81
CA LYS A 66 1.63 15.74 -12.27
C LYS A 66 1.63 15.70 -10.74
N ALA A 67 1.46 16.85 -10.07
CA ALA A 67 1.35 16.93 -8.62
C ALA A 67 0.11 16.18 -8.10
N ASP A 68 -1.04 16.34 -8.75
CA ASP A 68 -2.27 15.62 -8.41
C ASP A 68 -2.11 14.11 -8.54
N PHE A 69 -1.45 13.65 -9.61
CA PHE A 69 -1.13 12.24 -9.79
C PHE A 69 -0.22 11.72 -8.68
N ILE A 70 0.88 12.44 -8.37
CA ILE A 70 1.82 12.05 -7.32
C ILE A 70 1.08 11.97 -5.98
N LYS A 71 0.29 12.98 -5.61
CA LYS A 71 -0.47 13.02 -4.36
C LYS A 71 -1.37 11.80 -4.15
N ARG A 72 -2.03 11.29 -5.20
CA ARG A 72 -2.87 10.08 -5.11
C ARG A 72 -2.07 8.79 -4.85
N GLN A 73 -0.77 8.82 -5.08
CA GLN A 73 0.14 7.69 -4.89
C GLN A 73 0.96 7.80 -3.58
N LEU A 74 0.87 8.92 -2.87
CA LEU A 74 1.57 9.11 -1.60
C LEU A 74 0.81 8.46 -0.45
N ASP A 75 1.57 8.03 0.57
CA ASP A 75 0.99 7.68 1.87
C ASP A 75 0.61 8.95 2.65
N ASP A 76 -0.18 8.78 3.71
CA ASP A 76 -0.68 9.90 4.53
C ASP A 76 0.45 10.77 5.09
N ARG A 77 1.60 10.16 5.43
CA ARG A 77 2.73 10.86 6.02
C ARG A 77 3.44 11.73 4.99
N ALA A 78 3.75 11.18 3.81
CA ALA A 78 4.37 11.91 2.72
C ALA A 78 3.44 13.01 2.18
N THR A 79 2.14 12.74 2.12
CA THR A 79 1.11 13.72 1.74
C THR A 79 1.10 14.90 2.70
N ALA A 80 0.97 14.64 4.01
CA ALA A 80 0.94 15.69 5.02
C ALA A 80 2.22 16.54 5.03
N ALA A 81 3.39 15.92 4.87
CA ALA A 81 4.64 16.66 4.79
C ALA A 81 4.77 17.51 3.51
N MET A 82 4.30 16.98 2.37
CA MET A 82 4.30 17.72 1.11
C MET A 82 3.35 18.94 1.18
N GLU A 83 2.17 18.78 1.77
CA GLU A 83 1.19 19.87 1.95
C GLU A 83 1.64 20.93 2.94
N ALA A 84 2.43 20.56 3.95
CA ALA A 84 3.03 21.51 4.90
C ALA A 84 4.11 22.40 4.27
N MET A 85 4.65 22.05 3.10
CA MET A 85 5.66 22.86 2.43
C MET A 85 5.05 24.02 1.64
N PRO A 86 5.78 25.14 1.47
CA PRO A 86 5.42 26.18 0.51
C PRO A 86 5.22 25.63 -0.91
N LEU A 87 4.25 26.19 -1.65
CA LEU A 87 3.88 25.72 -2.99
C LEU A 87 5.06 25.66 -3.98
N HIS A 88 5.98 26.62 -3.93
CA HIS A 88 7.16 26.62 -4.82
C HIS A 88 8.07 25.40 -4.59
N ASN A 89 8.22 24.95 -3.34
CA ASN A 89 8.98 23.74 -3.01
C ASN A 89 8.23 22.48 -3.46
N GLN A 90 6.90 22.45 -3.33
CA GLN A 90 6.10 21.34 -3.83
C GLN A 90 6.29 21.17 -5.35
N LEU A 91 6.21 22.26 -6.11
CA LEU A 91 6.40 22.25 -7.56
C LEU A 91 7.83 21.87 -7.96
N ALA A 92 8.85 22.35 -7.23
CA ALA A 92 10.23 21.95 -7.46
C ALA A 92 10.42 20.43 -7.30
N ILE A 93 9.92 19.85 -6.20
CA ILE A 93 9.97 18.39 -5.98
C ILE A 93 9.23 17.63 -7.08
N VAL A 94 8.03 18.06 -7.45
CA VAL A 94 7.23 17.42 -8.51
C VAL A 94 7.94 17.47 -9.85
N SER A 95 8.64 18.57 -10.16
CA SER A 95 9.39 18.70 -11.41
C SER A 95 10.52 17.68 -11.53
N GLU A 96 11.21 17.37 -10.42
CA GLU A 96 12.35 16.45 -10.39
C GLU A 96 11.98 14.97 -10.40
N ILE A 97 10.73 14.60 -10.10
CA ILE A 97 10.31 13.20 -9.99
C ILE A 97 10.07 12.61 -11.38
N ASP A 98 10.80 11.56 -11.72
CA ASP A 98 10.52 10.75 -12.92
C ASP A 98 9.43 9.72 -12.62
N VAL A 99 8.22 10.00 -13.11
CA VAL A 99 7.02 9.17 -12.88
C VAL A 99 7.15 7.78 -13.53
N LEU A 100 7.92 7.63 -14.60
CA LEU A 100 8.06 6.36 -15.32
C LEU A 100 9.00 5.40 -14.60
N ARG A 101 10.00 5.92 -13.88
CA ARG A 101 11.03 5.12 -13.18
C ARG A 101 10.78 4.99 -11.68
N CYS A 102 9.86 5.77 -11.13
CA CYS A 102 9.60 5.79 -9.71
C CYS A 102 8.80 4.55 -9.26
N ARG A 103 9.45 3.62 -8.55
CA ARG A 103 8.81 2.42 -7.98
C ARG A 103 8.02 2.72 -6.70
N ASN A 104 8.44 3.71 -5.92
CA ASN A 104 7.81 4.09 -4.65
C ASN A 104 7.80 5.62 -4.53
N PRO A 105 6.69 6.29 -4.94
CA PRO A 105 6.61 7.74 -4.93
C PRO A 105 6.71 8.34 -3.53
N SER A 106 6.15 7.70 -2.50
CA SER A 106 6.27 8.16 -1.10
C SER A 106 7.72 8.27 -0.65
N ALA A 107 8.53 7.25 -0.92
CA ALA A 107 9.95 7.24 -0.53
C ALA A 107 10.76 8.31 -1.27
N VAL A 108 10.50 8.49 -2.57
CA VAL A 108 11.19 9.47 -3.41
C VAL A 108 10.83 10.89 -2.98
N VAL A 109 9.53 11.20 -2.84
CA VAL A 109 9.05 12.50 -2.33
C VAL A 109 9.65 12.78 -0.95
N TRP A 110 9.61 11.82 -0.03
CA TRP A 110 10.18 11.99 1.30
C TRP A 110 11.69 12.27 1.28
N SER A 111 12.43 11.62 0.39
CA SER A 111 13.85 11.88 0.18
C SER A 111 14.10 13.32 -0.30
N LYS A 112 13.29 13.80 -1.25
CA LYS A 112 13.37 15.15 -1.79
C LYS A 112 12.98 16.22 -0.76
N ILE A 113 11.94 15.98 0.04
CA ILE A 113 11.53 16.87 1.15
C ILE A 113 12.70 17.07 2.13
N ARG A 114 13.41 15.99 2.47
CA ARG A 114 14.61 16.07 3.33
C ARG A 114 15.76 16.82 2.66
N ALA A 115 15.96 16.64 1.35
CA ALA A 115 17.02 17.33 0.60
C ALA A 115 16.81 18.84 0.52
N VAL A 116 15.55 19.30 0.44
CA VAL A 116 15.19 20.73 0.48
C VAL A 116 15.41 21.35 1.87
N GLY A 117 15.83 20.55 2.86
CA GLY A 117 16.03 21.03 4.23
C GLY A 117 14.72 21.23 4.98
N PHE A 118 13.60 20.76 4.44
CA PHE A 118 12.33 20.68 5.15
C PHE A 118 12.38 19.47 6.09
N ALA A 119 13.26 19.56 7.09
CA ALA A 119 13.18 18.76 8.29
C ALA A 119 11.95 19.26 9.06
N GLY A 120 10.77 18.89 8.57
CA GLY A 120 9.48 19.19 9.19
C GLY A 120 9.64 18.97 10.69
N GLY A 121 9.41 20.06 11.44
CA GLY A 121 9.86 20.20 12.82
C GLY A 121 9.57 18.96 13.63
N ASN A 122 10.63 18.41 14.23
CA ASN A 122 10.71 17.58 15.42
C ASN A 122 9.39 17.15 16.12
N VAL A 123 8.42 16.55 15.42
CA VAL A 123 7.26 15.91 16.05
C VAL A 123 7.72 14.54 16.54
N GLY A 124 8.32 14.58 17.73
CA GLY A 124 8.67 13.48 18.64
C GLY A 124 8.53 12.05 18.12
N LEU A 125 9.65 11.49 17.66
CA LEU A 125 10.04 10.13 18.03
C LEU A 125 11.55 10.17 18.19
N GLY A 126 11.98 10.37 19.44
CA GLY A 126 13.37 10.54 19.77
C GLY A 126 14.20 9.34 19.33
N GLN A 127 15.26 9.60 18.57
CA GLN A 127 16.58 9.14 18.97
C GLN A 127 17.65 10.13 18.48
N ARG A 128 18.35 10.60 19.50
CA ARG A 128 19.41 11.59 19.56
C ARG A 128 20.70 10.98 19.01
N PHE A 129 21.12 11.42 17.82
CA PHE A 129 22.53 11.44 17.43
C PHE A 129 22.84 12.84 16.87
N GLN A 130 22.90 13.83 17.75
CA GLN A 130 23.69 15.03 17.49
C GLN A 130 25.12 14.71 17.91
N MET A 131 25.99 14.38 16.94
CA MET A 131 27.39 14.73 17.08
C MET A 131 27.53 16.15 16.54
N GLN A 132 27.54 17.12 17.45
CA GLN A 132 28.09 18.44 17.16
C GLN A 132 29.62 18.30 17.08
N PRO A 133 30.29 18.73 15.99
CA PRO A 133 31.70 19.00 16.06
C PRO A 133 31.90 20.24 16.94
N GLN A 134 32.54 20.02 18.09
CA GLN A 134 32.97 21.06 19.01
C GLN A 134 34.10 21.85 18.33
N VAL A 135 33.77 22.95 17.67
CA VAL A 135 34.78 23.89 17.17
C VAL A 135 35.16 24.82 18.32
N GLN A 136 36.35 24.61 18.88
CA GLN A 136 36.97 25.51 19.84
C GLN A 136 37.34 26.84 19.14
N PRO A 137 37.06 28.01 19.75
CA PRO A 137 37.52 29.28 19.22
C PRO A 137 39.01 29.46 19.56
N LEU A 138 39.89 29.22 18.59
CA LEU A 138 41.29 29.61 18.68
C LEU A 138 41.42 31.11 18.34
N LEU A 139 41.51 31.91 19.39
CA LEU A 139 42.15 33.24 19.35
C LEU A 139 43.56 33.08 18.79
N GLN A 140 43.88 33.66 17.63
CA GLN A 140 44.99 34.62 17.46
C GLN A 140 45.36 34.91 15.99
N GLN A 141 45.67 36.21 15.80
CA GLN A 141 46.58 36.79 14.82
C GLN A 141 46.07 37.00 13.39
N GLN A 142 45.58 38.23 13.17
CA GLN A 142 45.63 38.93 11.88
C GLN A 142 47.07 39.29 11.53
N PRO A 143 47.55 38.93 10.33
CA PRO A 143 48.59 39.69 9.64
C PRO A 143 47.91 40.77 8.79
N GLN A 144 48.31 42.02 9.00
CA GLN A 144 47.97 43.13 8.12
C GLN A 144 48.56 42.87 6.72
N LEU A 145 47.74 43.02 5.68
CA LEU A 145 48.19 43.15 4.30
C LEU A 145 47.86 44.56 3.78
N PRO A 146 48.77 45.16 2.98
CA PRO A 146 48.71 46.57 2.62
C PRO A 146 47.71 46.84 1.51
N ALA A 147 47.15 48.04 1.58
CA ALA A 147 46.32 48.66 0.57
C ALA A 147 47.00 48.66 -0.81
N GLN A 148 46.26 48.31 -1.87
CA GLN A 148 46.39 48.98 -3.17
C GLN A 148 45.28 48.60 -4.17
N LEU A 149 44.83 49.65 -4.87
CA LEU A 149 44.19 49.71 -6.20
C LEU A 149 42.69 49.40 -6.31
N GLN A 150 41.91 50.48 -6.10
CA GLN A 150 40.61 50.71 -6.74
C GLN A 150 40.78 50.95 -8.25
N PRO A 151 39.92 50.36 -9.09
CA PRO A 151 39.55 50.94 -10.38
C PRO A 151 38.19 51.65 -10.27
N GLN A 152 38.18 52.93 -10.64
CA GLN A 152 36.97 53.73 -10.83
C GLN A 152 36.17 53.18 -12.03
N LEU A 153 34.87 52.93 -11.83
CA LEU A 153 33.89 52.70 -12.89
C LEU A 153 33.10 53.99 -13.13
N PRO A 154 32.92 54.42 -14.39
CA PRO A 154 32.19 55.64 -14.70
C PRO A 154 30.68 55.45 -14.57
N ALA A 155 30.06 56.44 -13.93
CA ALA A 155 28.63 56.67 -13.94
C ALA A 155 28.13 56.94 -15.36
N GLN A 156 27.01 56.34 -15.78
CA GLN A 156 25.95 57.02 -16.53
C GLN A 156 24.75 56.10 -16.81
N LEU A 157 23.59 56.77 -16.90
CA LEU A 157 22.26 56.33 -17.38
C LEU A 157 21.24 55.91 -16.30
N GLN A 158 20.66 56.94 -15.66
CA GLN A 158 19.28 56.93 -15.18
C GLN A 158 18.31 57.10 -16.36
N PRO A 159 17.29 56.24 -16.53
CA PRO A 159 16.13 56.60 -17.33
C PRO A 159 15.07 57.30 -16.47
N GLN A 160 14.70 58.51 -16.90
CA GLN A 160 13.53 59.26 -16.46
C GLN A 160 12.25 58.43 -16.65
N LEU A 161 11.51 58.22 -15.56
CA LEU A 161 10.13 57.75 -15.61
C LEU A 161 9.20 58.93 -15.91
N GLN A 162 8.54 58.89 -17.07
CA GLN A 162 7.39 59.74 -17.41
C GLN A 162 6.12 59.23 -16.70
N PRO A 163 5.24 60.11 -16.20
CA PRO A 163 3.95 59.72 -15.65
C PRO A 163 2.92 59.47 -16.77
N GLN A 164 2.21 58.34 -16.71
CA GLN A 164 1.07 58.04 -17.58
C GLN A 164 -0.22 58.74 -17.11
N PRO A 165 -1.11 59.14 -18.03
CA PRO A 165 -2.36 59.80 -17.71
C PRO A 165 -3.48 58.82 -17.31
N HIS A 166 -4.40 59.37 -16.52
CA HIS A 166 -5.53 58.76 -15.84
C HIS A 166 -6.55 58.15 -16.80
N LEU A 167 -6.86 56.86 -16.64
CA LEU A 167 -8.00 56.21 -17.30
C LEU A 167 -9.27 56.40 -16.45
N GLN A 168 -10.21 57.10 -17.06
CA GLN A 168 -11.53 57.46 -16.56
C GLN A 168 -12.46 56.23 -16.63
N LEU A 169 -12.96 55.78 -15.49
CA LEU A 169 -13.95 54.71 -15.36
C LEU A 169 -15.33 55.20 -15.82
N GLN A 170 -15.93 54.51 -16.80
CA GLN A 170 -17.36 54.62 -17.11
C GLN A 170 -18.17 53.70 -16.17
N PRO A 171 -19.34 54.14 -15.67
CA PRO A 171 -20.31 53.24 -15.07
C PRO A 171 -21.36 52.86 -16.11
N HIS A 172 -21.70 51.58 -16.24
CA HIS A 172 -23.04 51.09 -16.57
C HIS A 172 -22.98 49.57 -16.77
N LEU A 173 -23.58 48.81 -15.85
CA LEU A 173 -24.36 47.64 -16.22
C LEU A 173 -25.44 47.42 -15.16
N GLN A 174 -26.67 47.50 -15.65
CA GLN A 174 -27.93 47.49 -14.94
C GLN A 174 -28.27 46.03 -14.60
N LEU A 175 -28.44 45.73 -13.31
CA LEU A 175 -28.84 44.41 -12.82
C LEU A 175 -30.30 44.11 -13.22
N GLN A 176 -30.48 43.01 -13.95
CA GLN A 176 -31.76 42.39 -14.28
C GLN A 176 -32.26 41.59 -13.06
N PRO A 177 -33.56 41.64 -12.69
CA PRO A 177 -34.08 40.93 -11.53
C PRO A 177 -34.21 39.42 -11.78
N GLN A 178 -33.70 38.61 -10.85
CA GLN A 178 -33.93 37.16 -10.79
C GLN A 178 -35.37 36.82 -10.35
N PRO A 179 -35.99 35.76 -10.90
CA PRO A 179 -37.28 35.25 -10.44
C PRO A 179 -37.15 34.48 -9.10
N PRO A 180 -38.26 34.36 -8.34
CA PRO A 180 -38.24 33.91 -6.95
C PRO A 180 -37.87 32.43 -6.78
N GLN A 181 -36.95 32.19 -5.85
CA GLN A 181 -36.58 30.86 -5.36
C GLN A 181 -37.76 30.17 -4.67
N GLN A 182 -38.08 28.96 -5.10
CA GLN A 182 -38.99 28.06 -4.40
C GLN A 182 -38.31 27.48 -3.16
N GLN A 183 -39.02 27.52 -2.04
CA GLN A 183 -38.61 26.93 -0.76
C GLN A 183 -38.50 25.39 -0.88
N PRO A 184 -37.42 24.77 -0.39
CA PRO A 184 -37.36 23.32 -0.28
C PRO A 184 -38.27 22.84 0.85
N GLN A 185 -39.20 21.95 0.52
CA GLN A 185 -40.04 21.22 1.47
C GLN A 185 -39.14 20.34 2.36
N GLN A 186 -39.37 20.42 3.67
CA GLN A 186 -38.74 19.57 4.67
C GLN A 186 -39.18 18.11 4.49
N PRO A 187 -38.26 17.13 4.43
CA PRO A 187 -38.64 15.73 4.49
C PRO A 187 -39.04 15.37 5.93
N GLN A 188 -40.25 14.82 6.06
CA GLN A 188 -40.77 14.23 7.29
C GLN A 188 -39.84 13.12 7.76
N GLN A 189 -39.20 13.33 8.91
CA GLN A 189 -38.59 12.26 9.69
C GLN A 189 -39.57 11.78 10.77
N PHE A 190 -39.29 10.57 11.27
CA PHE A 190 -40.00 9.76 12.28
C PHE A 190 -41.00 8.77 11.71
N HIS A 191 -40.61 7.47 11.72
CA HIS A 191 -41.43 6.29 12.07
C HIS A 191 -40.61 4.97 12.18
N HIS A 192 -39.33 4.91 11.78
CA HIS A 192 -38.63 3.62 11.58
C HIS A 192 -37.84 3.02 12.75
N VAL A 193 -37.68 3.70 13.89
CA VAL A 193 -36.84 3.17 15.01
C VAL A 193 -37.53 2.06 15.81
N LYS A 194 -38.86 1.94 15.74
CA LYS A 194 -39.59 0.91 16.52
C LYS A 194 -39.46 -0.52 15.97
N GLN A 195 -39.28 -0.70 14.65
CA GLN A 195 -39.20 -2.05 14.05
C GLN A 195 -37.88 -2.78 14.37
N PHE A 196 -36.80 -2.05 14.68
CA PHE A 196 -35.49 -2.66 14.93
C PHE A 196 -35.34 -3.28 16.33
N HIS A 197 -36.05 -2.78 17.34
CA HIS A 197 -36.03 -3.34 18.70
C HIS A 197 -36.90 -4.58 18.84
N GLU A 198 -38.00 -4.67 18.11
CA GLU A 198 -38.89 -5.84 18.08
C GLU A 198 -38.20 -7.05 17.43
N PHE A 199 -37.31 -6.80 16.46
CA PHE A 199 -36.52 -7.82 15.75
C PHE A 199 -35.49 -8.55 16.64
N GLN A 200 -34.79 -7.86 17.55
CA GLN A 200 -33.85 -8.53 18.47
C GLN A 200 -34.55 -9.50 19.45
N SER A 201 -35.85 -9.32 19.67
CA SER A 201 -36.62 -10.19 20.55
C SER A 201 -37.09 -11.47 19.87
N LEU A 202 -37.25 -11.48 18.53
CA LEU A 202 -37.70 -12.65 17.77
C LEU A 202 -36.59 -13.67 17.46
N VAL A 203 -35.34 -13.21 17.31
CA VAL A 203 -34.19 -14.08 17.02
C VAL A 203 -33.80 -14.97 18.23
N LYS A 204 -34.35 -14.72 19.42
CA LYS A 204 -34.11 -15.53 20.64
C LYS A 204 -35.16 -16.61 20.90
N GLN A 205 -36.20 -16.76 20.07
CA GLN A 205 -37.15 -17.86 20.24
C GLN A 205 -36.60 -19.13 19.57
N GLU A 206 -36.10 -20.04 20.40
CA GLU A 206 -35.68 -21.39 20.00
C GLU A 206 -36.83 -22.14 19.32
N ILE A 207 -36.58 -22.62 18.09
CA ILE A 207 -37.52 -23.49 17.38
C ILE A 207 -37.47 -24.87 18.06
N PRO A 208 -38.56 -25.38 18.65
CA PRO A 208 -38.56 -26.68 19.28
C PRO A 208 -38.38 -27.76 18.21
N VAL A 209 -37.28 -28.52 18.31
CA VAL A 209 -37.01 -29.69 17.48
C VAL A 209 -38.01 -30.77 17.87
N ARG A 210 -39.02 -31.02 17.02
CA ARG A 210 -39.91 -32.18 17.18
C ARG A 210 -39.17 -33.44 16.73
N PRO A 211 -38.98 -34.44 17.60
CA PRO A 211 -38.51 -35.76 17.17
C PRO A 211 -39.57 -36.42 16.29
N ASP A 212 -39.13 -37.18 15.29
CA ASP A 212 -40.03 -38.03 14.53
C ASP A 212 -40.56 -39.17 15.40
N ALA A 213 -41.60 -39.87 14.93
CA ALA A 213 -42.26 -40.95 15.65
C ALA A 213 -41.36 -42.18 15.93
N ARG A 214 -40.07 -42.13 15.55
CA ARG A 214 -39.09 -43.21 15.71
C ARG A 214 -37.84 -42.78 16.48
N GLY A 215 -37.79 -41.54 16.99
CA GLY A 215 -36.68 -41.05 17.81
C GLY A 215 -35.36 -40.93 17.04
N HIS A 216 -35.38 -40.72 15.73
CA HIS A 216 -34.19 -40.56 14.92
C HIS A 216 -33.99 -39.10 14.50
N VAL A 217 -32.88 -38.52 14.97
CA VAL A 217 -32.39 -37.22 14.52
C VAL A 217 -31.68 -37.45 13.18
N VAL A 218 -32.40 -37.31 12.07
CA VAL A 218 -31.81 -37.43 10.73
C VAL A 218 -31.16 -36.10 10.36
N PRO A 219 -29.84 -36.05 10.08
CA PRO A 219 -29.20 -34.85 9.55
C PRO A 219 -29.78 -34.55 8.16
N ARG A 220 -30.37 -33.36 8.02
CA ARG A 220 -31.02 -32.87 6.81
C ARG A 220 -29.99 -32.83 5.67
N SER A 221 -30.22 -33.66 4.66
CA SER A 221 -29.43 -33.75 3.42
C SER A 221 -29.27 -32.38 2.74
N VAL A 222 -28.08 -32.19 2.16
CA VAL A 222 -27.49 -30.98 1.60
C VAL A 222 -28.25 -30.48 0.36
N LEU A 223 -29.37 -29.82 0.57
CA LEU A 223 -29.79 -28.74 -0.33
C LEU A 223 -28.93 -27.54 0.01
N ALA A 224 -28.40 -26.84 -1.01
CA ALA A 224 -27.65 -25.60 -0.83
C ALA A 224 -28.40 -24.74 0.20
N PRO A 225 -27.73 -24.26 1.27
CA PRO A 225 -28.42 -23.49 2.29
C PRO A 225 -29.06 -22.30 1.58
N GLU A 226 -30.39 -22.29 1.52
CA GLU A 226 -31.10 -21.13 0.99
C GLU A 226 -30.69 -19.96 1.88
N ILE A 227 -29.89 -19.06 1.30
CA ILE A 227 -29.50 -17.83 1.97
C ILE A 227 -30.80 -17.14 2.36
N PRO A 228 -31.03 -16.87 3.65
CA PRO A 228 -32.26 -16.24 4.09
C PRO A 228 -32.55 -15.00 3.24
N LEU A 229 -33.77 -14.87 2.70
CA LEU A 229 -34.13 -13.83 1.73
C LEU A 229 -33.74 -12.41 2.17
N PHE A 230 -33.73 -12.14 3.48
CA PHE A 230 -33.34 -10.85 4.06
C PHE A 230 -31.85 -10.50 3.80
N LEU A 231 -30.95 -11.49 3.76
CA LEU A 231 -29.54 -11.29 3.46
C LEU A 231 -29.37 -10.82 2.01
N ASN A 232 -30.11 -11.41 1.08
CA ASN A 232 -30.06 -11.03 -0.33
C ASN A 232 -30.54 -9.58 -0.55
N GLU A 233 -31.60 -9.15 0.14
CA GLU A 233 -32.07 -7.77 0.06
C GLU A 233 -31.03 -6.77 0.61
N HIS A 234 -30.39 -7.11 1.73
CA HIS A 234 -29.36 -6.26 2.33
C HIS A 234 -28.10 -6.18 1.46
N ILE A 235 -27.68 -7.31 0.87
CA ILE A 235 -26.55 -7.39 -0.07
C ILE A 235 -26.83 -6.55 -1.32
N ALA A 236 -28.04 -6.66 -1.88
CA ALA A 236 -28.45 -5.87 -3.04
C ALA A 236 -28.45 -4.37 -2.74
N ARG A 237 -28.88 -3.97 -1.54
CA ARG A 237 -28.90 -2.56 -1.11
C ARG A 237 -27.50 -1.95 -0.96
N LEU A 238 -26.52 -2.75 -0.58
CA LEU A 238 -25.13 -2.30 -0.40
C LEU A 238 -24.33 -2.24 -1.70
N ASN A 239 -24.81 -2.86 -2.79
CA ASN A 239 -24.13 -2.90 -4.08
C ASN A 239 -22.64 -3.30 -3.97
N LEU A 240 -22.37 -4.39 -3.25
CA LEU A 240 -21.02 -4.90 -2.99
C LEU A 240 -20.36 -5.36 -4.28
N ASP A 241 -19.05 -5.12 -4.41
CA ASP A 241 -18.26 -5.68 -5.50
C ASP A 241 -18.09 -7.21 -5.37
N GLY A 242 -17.69 -7.86 -6.46
CA GLY A 242 -17.55 -9.32 -6.52
C GLY A 242 -16.59 -9.89 -5.48
N GLY A 243 -15.50 -9.19 -5.15
CA GLY A 243 -14.52 -9.66 -4.17
C GLY A 243 -15.02 -9.55 -2.73
N ALA A 244 -15.74 -8.48 -2.39
CA ALA A 244 -16.40 -8.33 -1.10
C ALA A 244 -17.52 -9.37 -0.94
N LEU A 245 -18.29 -9.63 -2.00
CA LEU A 245 -19.36 -10.63 -2.01
C LEU A 245 -18.82 -12.05 -1.81
N GLU A 246 -17.77 -12.44 -2.55
CA GLU A 246 -17.13 -13.74 -2.44
C GLU A 246 -16.59 -13.97 -1.02
N LYS A 247 -15.92 -12.96 -0.44
CA LYS A 247 -15.45 -13.02 0.95
C LYS A 247 -16.60 -13.15 1.95
N LEU A 248 -17.70 -12.41 1.76
CA LEU A 248 -18.87 -12.49 2.63
C LEU A 248 -19.51 -13.89 2.55
N GLN A 249 -19.67 -14.43 1.34
CA GLN A 249 -20.24 -15.77 1.10
C GLN A 249 -19.38 -16.91 1.67
N SER A 250 -18.07 -16.70 1.84
CA SER A 250 -17.19 -17.67 2.50
C SER A 250 -17.42 -17.84 4.01
N LEU A 251 -18.19 -16.93 4.63
CA LEU A 251 -18.50 -16.95 6.07
C LEU A 251 -19.77 -17.76 6.38
N SER A 252 -19.94 -18.16 7.64
CA SER A 252 -21.20 -18.74 8.11
C SER A 252 -22.35 -17.74 8.02
N VAL A 253 -23.60 -18.21 7.90
CA VAL A 253 -24.77 -17.32 7.76
C VAL A 253 -24.91 -16.37 8.95
N ASP A 254 -24.58 -16.84 10.15
CA ASP A 254 -24.60 -16.03 11.38
C ASP A 254 -23.54 -14.92 11.34
N ASP A 255 -22.33 -15.26 10.86
CA ASP A 255 -21.24 -14.31 10.70
C ASP A 255 -21.55 -13.26 9.60
N GLN A 256 -22.16 -13.70 8.49
CA GLN A 256 -22.63 -12.79 7.44
C GLN A 256 -23.64 -11.78 8.01
N ALA A 257 -24.63 -12.24 8.76
CA ALA A 257 -25.62 -11.38 9.41
C ALA A 257 -24.96 -10.43 10.43
N ALA A 258 -24.01 -10.91 11.22
CA ALA A 258 -23.28 -10.10 12.20
C ALA A 258 -22.42 -9.01 11.56
N VAL A 259 -21.81 -9.29 10.40
CA VAL A 259 -21.07 -8.31 9.60
C VAL A 259 -22.01 -7.26 9.03
N LEU A 260 -23.07 -7.68 8.34
CA LEU A 260 -24.02 -6.75 7.70
C LEU A 260 -24.76 -5.87 8.70
N ALA A 261 -25.11 -6.39 9.89
CA ALA A 261 -25.75 -5.61 10.95
C ALA A 261 -24.91 -4.42 11.46
N LYS A 262 -23.60 -4.44 11.25
CA LYS A 262 -22.67 -3.36 11.66
C LYS A 262 -22.38 -2.35 10.55
N VAL A 263 -22.90 -2.56 9.35
CA VAL A 263 -22.66 -1.68 8.20
C VAL A 263 -23.84 -0.71 8.07
N ASN A 264 -23.56 0.59 8.20
CA ASN A 264 -24.56 1.62 7.91
C ASN A 264 -24.39 2.12 6.47
N PRO A 265 -25.29 1.77 5.52
CA PRO A 265 -25.13 2.15 4.12
C PRO A 265 -25.12 3.66 3.88
N GLU A 266 -25.77 4.45 4.74
CA GLU A 266 -25.86 5.91 4.57
C GLU A 266 -24.57 6.63 5.01
N ALA A 267 -23.79 6.02 5.90
CA ALA A 267 -22.54 6.61 6.42
C ALA A 267 -21.29 6.15 5.66
N CYS A 268 -21.42 5.16 4.76
CA CYS A 268 -20.28 4.54 4.08
C CYS A 268 -20.11 5.09 2.67
N ARG A 269 -18.94 5.69 2.39
CA ARG A 269 -18.55 6.11 1.02
C ARG A 269 -18.24 4.93 0.09
N ASN A 270 -17.77 3.82 0.66
CA ASN A 270 -17.50 2.57 -0.05
C ASN A 270 -17.94 1.37 0.82
N PRO A 271 -19.11 0.77 0.57
CA PRO A 271 -19.64 -0.33 1.38
C PRO A 271 -18.80 -1.60 1.30
N SER A 272 -18.23 -1.94 0.13
CA SER A 272 -17.35 -3.11 -0.05
C SER A 272 -16.16 -3.10 0.90
N ALA A 273 -15.47 -1.96 0.99
CA ALA A 273 -14.29 -1.81 1.85
C ALA A 273 -14.65 -1.95 3.33
N VAL A 274 -15.81 -1.41 3.74
CA VAL A 274 -16.30 -1.51 5.12
C VAL A 274 -16.67 -2.95 5.46
N VAL A 275 -17.38 -3.66 4.57
CA VAL A 275 -17.68 -5.10 4.75
C VAL A 275 -16.40 -5.90 4.89
N ILE A 276 -15.44 -5.77 3.96
CA ILE A 276 -14.15 -6.48 4.03
C ILE A 276 -13.43 -6.19 5.35
N ARG A 277 -13.40 -4.93 5.79
CA ARG A 277 -12.78 -4.57 7.07
C ARG A 277 -13.47 -5.24 8.25
N ARG A 278 -14.82 -5.30 8.26
CA ARG A 278 -15.59 -5.96 9.32
C ARG A 278 -15.36 -7.47 9.35
N ILE A 279 -15.22 -8.11 8.19
CA ILE A 279 -14.85 -9.53 8.09
C ILE A 279 -13.48 -9.76 8.76
N HIS A 280 -12.49 -8.91 8.47
CA HIS A 280 -11.17 -8.99 9.11
C HIS A 280 -11.23 -8.73 10.62
N ASP A 281 -11.93 -7.69 11.08
CA ASP A 281 -12.09 -7.39 12.51
C ASP A 281 -12.73 -8.58 13.27
N MET A 282 -13.71 -9.25 12.66
CA MET A 282 -14.39 -10.42 13.22
C MET A 282 -13.47 -11.64 13.27
N GLN A 283 -12.71 -11.92 12.20
CA GLN A 283 -11.71 -12.99 12.16
C GLN A 283 -10.57 -12.77 13.16
N GLU A 284 -10.15 -11.52 13.37
CA GLU A 284 -9.17 -11.17 14.41
C GLU A 284 -9.75 -11.38 15.82
N ALA A 285 -11.02 -11.06 16.04
CA ALA A 285 -11.69 -11.26 17.32
C ALA A 285 -11.83 -12.75 17.67
N THR A 286 -12.20 -13.59 16.70
CA THR A 286 -12.26 -15.05 16.90
C THR A 286 -10.88 -15.68 17.04
N GLY A 287 -9.87 -15.16 16.32
CA GLY A 287 -8.49 -15.61 16.44
C GLY A 287 -7.81 -15.23 17.76
N ARG A 288 -8.20 -14.13 18.41
CA ARG A 288 -7.59 -13.66 19.68
C ARG A 288 -8.23 -14.23 20.94
N ALA A 289 -9.45 -14.76 20.89
CA ALA A 289 -10.16 -15.25 22.07
C ALA A 289 -9.59 -16.55 22.66
N ARG A 290 -8.69 -17.26 21.96
CA ARG A 290 -8.06 -18.50 22.47
C ARG A 290 -6.72 -18.29 23.18
N SER A 291 -6.20 -17.06 23.31
CA SER A 291 -4.84 -16.81 23.85
C SER A 291 -4.78 -15.90 25.08
N ARG A 292 -5.88 -15.69 25.81
CA ARG A 292 -5.84 -14.97 27.10
C ARG A 292 -6.71 -15.65 28.15
N SER A 293 -6.16 -16.70 28.76
CA SER A 293 -6.68 -17.21 30.03
C SER A 293 -6.40 -16.21 31.15
N PRO A 294 -7.37 -15.90 32.04
CA PRO A 294 -7.12 -15.21 33.29
C PRO A 294 -6.18 -16.06 34.16
N ARG A 295 -5.19 -15.42 34.80
CA ARG A 295 -4.40 -16.06 35.86
C ARG A 295 -5.33 -16.44 37.01
N GLN A 296 -5.72 -17.71 37.11
CA GLN A 296 -6.22 -18.30 38.33
C GLN A 296 -5.25 -19.39 38.76
N ALA A 297 -4.77 -19.24 39.99
CA ALA A 297 -3.79 -20.11 40.62
C ALA A 297 -4.38 -21.50 40.93
N GLY A 298 -3.58 -22.54 40.72
CA GLY A 298 -3.75 -23.82 41.40
C GLY A 298 -3.83 -25.06 40.51
N LEU A 299 -2.76 -25.86 40.60
CA LEU A 299 -2.73 -27.34 40.56
C LEU A 299 -2.67 -28.08 39.20
N ALA A 300 -1.59 -28.88 39.11
CA ALA A 300 -1.32 -30.10 38.35
C ALA A 300 -0.96 -30.01 36.84
N PRO A 301 0.12 -30.72 36.40
CA PRO A 301 0.55 -30.75 35.01
C PRO A 301 -0.23 -31.82 34.23
N SER A 302 -0.85 -31.42 33.11
CA SER A 302 -1.37 -32.32 32.09
C SER A 302 -0.64 -32.04 30.78
N GLU A 303 -0.19 -33.10 30.11
CA GLU A 303 0.64 -33.12 28.92
C GLU A 303 -0.01 -32.41 27.71
N GLY A 304 0.30 -31.12 27.57
CA GLY A 304 1.02 -30.57 26.41
C GLY A 304 0.55 -30.91 24.99
N THR A 305 -0.69 -30.55 24.61
CA THR A 305 -0.99 -30.30 23.19
C THR A 305 -0.54 -28.89 22.82
N VAL A 306 0.65 -28.77 22.25
CA VAL A 306 1.19 -27.51 21.73
C VAL A 306 0.39 -27.10 20.50
N ALA A 307 -0.43 -26.06 20.63
CA ALA A 307 -1.10 -25.42 19.50
C ALA A 307 -0.03 -24.83 18.56
N GLN A 308 0.25 -25.53 17.46
CA GLN A 308 1.15 -25.07 16.41
C GLN A 308 0.55 -23.81 15.76
N PRO A 309 1.31 -22.71 15.63
CA PRO A 309 0.87 -21.57 14.84
C PRO A 309 0.57 -22.06 13.41
N PHE A 310 -0.61 -21.73 12.88
CA PHE A 310 -0.93 -22.01 11.48
C PHE A 310 0.12 -21.33 10.60
N SER A 311 1.03 -22.13 10.04
CA SER A 311 2.12 -21.66 9.21
C SER A 311 1.57 -21.01 7.94
N SER A 312 1.82 -19.71 7.74
CA SER A 312 1.46 -18.95 6.53
C SER A 312 1.85 -19.65 5.21
N SER A 313 2.82 -20.57 5.27
CA SER A 313 3.25 -21.42 4.16
C SER A 313 2.13 -22.32 3.59
N MET A 314 1.20 -22.81 4.41
CA MET A 314 0.10 -23.67 3.93
C MET A 314 -0.91 -22.90 3.08
N VAL A 315 -1.16 -21.63 3.41
CA VAL A 315 -2.07 -20.78 2.64
C VAL A 315 -1.52 -20.50 1.25
N LEU A 316 -0.20 -20.24 1.16
CA LEU A 316 0.48 -20.08 -0.13
C LEU A 316 0.43 -21.36 -0.97
N ALA A 317 0.53 -22.54 -0.35
CA ALA A 317 0.51 -23.82 -1.05
C ALA A 317 -0.84 -24.07 -1.75
N ALA A 318 -1.95 -23.65 -1.14
CA ALA A 318 -3.29 -23.75 -1.74
C ALA A 318 -3.43 -22.88 -3.01
N HIS A 319 -2.76 -21.73 -3.07
CA HIS A 319 -2.82 -20.83 -4.23
C HIS A 319 -2.00 -21.31 -5.42
N VAL A 320 -0.95 -22.10 -5.18
CA VAL A 320 -0.05 -22.60 -6.24
C VAL A 320 -0.61 -23.87 -6.91
N GLY A 321 -1.59 -24.54 -6.30
CA GLY A 321 -2.21 -25.75 -6.87
C GLY A 321 -1.28 -26.96 -6.84
N LEU A 322 -0.55 -27.15 -5.74
CA LEU A 322 0.34 -28.29 -5.56
C LEU A 322 -0.43 -29.60 -5.39
N ASP A 323 0.10 -30.70 -5.94
CA ASP A 323 -0.48 -32.02 -5.75
C ASP A 323 -0.29 -32.54 -4.30
N SER A 324 -1.06 -33.57 -3.94
CA SER A 324 -1.06 -34.13 -2.59
C SER A 324 0.30 -34.66 -2.14
N ARG A 325 1.11 -35.18 -3.06
CA ARG A 325 2.44 -35.73 -2.76
C ARG A 325 3.44 -34.61 -2.47
N ALA A 326 3.43 -33.54 -3.26
CA ALA A 326 4.24 -32.35 -3.03
C ALA A 326 3.85 -31.66 -1.72
N LEU A 327 2.55 -31.54 -1.42
CA LEU A 327 2.06 -30.99 -0.15
C LEU A 327 2.52 -31.82 1.05
N GLN A 328 2.43 -33.15 0.96
CA GLN A 328 2.88 -34.05 2.01
C GLN A 328 4.40 -33.91 2.25
N ALA A 329 5.21 -33.89 1.19
CA ALA A 329 6.65 -33.72 1.35
C ALA A 329 7.03 -32.32 1.86
N LEU A 330 6.34 -31.27 1.41
CA LEU A 330 6.53 -29.91 1.93
C LEU A 330 6.23 -29.84 3.43
N SER A 331 5.21 -30.56 3.91
CA SER A 331 4.88 -30.63 5.34
C SER A 331 5.92 -31.36 6.20
N SER A 332 6.81 -32.14 5.58
CA SER A 332 7.90 -32.82 6.28
C SER A 332 9.17 -31.98 6.42
N LEU A 333 9.26 -30.84 5.71
CA LEU A 333 10.38 -29.92 5.82
C LEU A 333 10.27 -29.03 7.06
N SER A 334 11.38 -28.40 7.44
CA SER A 334 11.34 -27.33 8.45
C SER A 334 10.43 -26.19 7.96
N PRO A 335 9.75 -25.45 8.86
CA PRO A 335 8.89 -24.33 8.46
C PRO A 335 9.62 -23.26 7.64
N GLU A 336 10.92 -23.08 7.92
CA GLU A 336 11.79 -22.17 7.18
C GLU A 336 12.03 -22.69 5.75
N ASP A 337 12.45 -23.95 5.59
CA ASP A 337 12.73 -24.51 4.27
C ASP A 337 11.44 -24.66 3.43
N ALA A 338 10.31 -24.99 4.06
CA ALA A 338 9.01 -25.01 3.40
C ALA A 338 8.63 -23.63 2.85
N HIS A 339 8.86 -22.55 3.63
CA HIS A 339 8.63 -21.18 3.18
C HIS A 339 9.54 -20.80 2.00
N ILE A 340 10.82 -21.17 2.07
CA ILE A 340 11.80 -20.94 0.99
C ILE A 340 11.35 -21.62 -0.29
N VAL A 341 10.99 -22.90 -0.22
CA VAL A 341 10.50 -23.67 -1.37
C VAL A 341 9.29 -22.97 -1.98
N MET A 342 8.30 -22.60 -1.17
CA MET A 342 7.09 -21.95 -1.67
C MET A 342 7.37 -20.60 -2.34
N CYS A 343 8.25 -19.79 -1.77
CA CYS A 343 8.68 -18.53 -2.39
C CYS A 343 9.38 -18.78 -3.73
N LEU A 344 10.32 -19.72 -3.80
CA LEU A 344 11.04 -20.03 -5.03
C LEU A 344 10.12 -20.55 -6.14
N VAL A 345 9.16 -21.42 -5.80
CA VAL A 345 8.17 -21.94 -6.75
C VAL A 345 7.27 -20.82 -7.28
N SER A 346 6.82 -19.91 -6.41
CA SER A 346 5.94 -18.80 -6.81
C SER A 346 6.59 -17.79 -7.76
N GLN A 347 7.92 -17.68 -7.72
CA GLN A 347 8.69 -16.78 -8.58
C GLN A 347 9.01 -17.39 -9.95
N GLU A 348 8.94 -18.72 -10.09
CA GLU A 348 9.32 -19.42 -11.31
C GLU A 348 8.11 -19.67 -12.21
N ARG A 349 8.18 -19.17 -13.45
CA ARG A 349 7.13 -19.42 -14.46
C ARG A 349 7.25 -20.86 -14.96
N CYS A 350 6.39 -21.74 -14.45
CA CYS A 350 6.38 -23.14 -14.82
C CYS A 350 4.99 -23.62 -15.24
N LYS A 351 4.95 -24.67 -16.08
CA LYS A 351 3.68 -25.31 -16.51
C LYS A 351 3.14 -26.28 -15.46
N ASN A 352 4.01 -26.87 -14.66
CA ASN A 352 3.67 -27.82 -13.62
C ASN A 352 4.36 -27.42 -12.29
N PRO A 353 3.65 -26.70 -11.40
CA PRO A 353 4.23 -26.21 -10.17
C PRO A 353 4.60 -27.35 -9.20
N SER A 354 3.86 -28.46 -9.19
CA SER A 354 4.15 -29.61 -8.33
C SER A 354 5.50 -30.25 -8.64
N ALA A 355 5.87 -30.35 -9.93
CA ALA A 355 7.17 -30.89 -10.33
C ALA A 355 8.34 -29.97 -9.90
N VAL A 356 8.17 -28.65 -10.04
CA VAL A 356 9.16 -27.66 -9.58
C VAL A 356 9.27 -27.70 -8.06
N ALA A 357 8.14 -27.69 -7.35
CA ALA A 357 8.10 -27.81 -5.90
C ALA A 357 8.82 -29.08 -5.44
N TRP A 358 8.55 -30.23 -6.05
CA TRP A 358 9.24 -31.49 -5.74
C TRP A 358 10.75 -31.41 -5.94
N SER A 359 11.20 -30.78 -7.03
CA SER A 359 12.64 -30.55 -7.28
C SER A 359 13.27 -29.68 -6.19
N LYS A 360 12.60 -28.59 -5.79
CA LYS A 360 13.07 -27.71 -4.70
C LYS A 360 13.03 -28.39 -3.34
N ILE A 361 12.01 -29.20 -3.04
CA ILE A 361 11.93 -30.02 -1.82
C ILE A 361 13.09 -31.01 -1.76
N LYS A 362 13.37 -31.72 -2.86
CA LYS A 362 14.50 -32.65 -2.94
C LYS A 362 15.82 -31.93 -2.71
N LYS A 363 15.98 -30.73 -3.28
CA LYS A 363 17.14 -29.87 -3.03
C LYS A 363 17.23 -29.44 -1.55
N ALA A 364 16.12 -29.06 -0.92
CA ALA A 364 16.06 -28.75 0.51
C ALA A 364 16.55 -29.92 1.39
N MET A 365 16.19 -31.14 1.02
CA MET A 365 16.58 -32.35 1.75
C MET A 365 18.04 -32.75 1.54
N GLN A 366 18.60 -32.46 0.36
CA GLN A 366 19.98 -32.85 0.01
C GLN A 366 21.00 -31.79 0.39
N ASP A 367 20.71 -30.53 0.10
CA ASP A 367 21.57 -29.37 0.38
C ASP A 367 20.70 -28.14 0.74
N PRO A 368 20.31 -28.01 2.02
CA PRO A 368 19.51 -26.88 2.47
C PRO A 368 20.27 -25.55 2.36
N ALA A 369 21.61 -25.56 2.45
CA ALA A 369 22.41 -24.35 2.36
C ALA A 369 22.37 -23.76 0.94
N GLU A 370 22.49 -24.61 -0.08
CA GLU A 370 22.40 -24.16 -1.48
C GLU A 370 21.00 -23.61 -1.81
N LEU A 371 19.94 -24.24 -1.27
CA LEU A 371 18.57 -23.74 -1.46
C LEU A 371 18.36 -22.37 -0.79
N ARG A 372 18.86 -22.20 0.44
CA ARG A 372 18.83 -20.91 1.16
C ARG A 372 19.59 -19.82 0.40
N LEU A 373 20.74 -20.15 -0.19
CA LEU A 373 21.50 -19.21 -1.01
C LEU A 373 20.73 -18.82 -2.28
N GLU A 374 20.08 -19.77 -2.95
CA GLU A 374 19.23 -19.50 -4.12
C GLU A 374 18.09 -18.53 -3.77
N TYR A 375 17.44 -18.75 -2.61
CA TYR A 375 16.39 -17.87 -2.11
C TYR A 375 16.88 -16.47 -1.80
N LEU A 376 18.02 -16.33 -1.12
CA LEU A 376 18.59 -15.02 -0.82
C LEU A 376 18.91 -14.25 -2.08
N ARG A 377 19.58 -14.86 -3.08
CA ARG A 377 19.90 -14.21 -4.37
C ARG A 377 18.69 -13.57 -5.05
N LYS A 378 17.52 -14.19 -4.93
CA LYS A 378 16.26 -13.67 -5.53
C LYS A 378 15.54 -12.66 -4.64
N SER A 379 15.84 -12.65 -3.33
CA SER A 379 15.09 -11.89 -2.33
C SER A 379 15.83 -10.65 -1.81
N ILE A 380 17.14 -10.56 -2.01
CA ILE A 380 17.96 -9.40 -1.64
C ILE A 380 18.31 -8.54 -2.86
N ASP A 381 18.86 -7.34 -2.61
CA ASP A 381 19.32 -6.47 -3.68
C ASP A 381 20.63 -6.98 -4.32
N GLU A 382 20.89 -6.50 -5.54
CA GLU A 382 22.04 -6.90 -6.34
C GLU A 382 23.37 -6.66 -5.61
N PHE A 383 23.46 -5.55 -4.87
CA PHE A 383 24.68 -5.19 -4.14
C PHE A 383 24.99 -6.17 -3.00
N ALA A 384 24.01 -6.47 -2.14
CA ALA A 384 24.16 -7.45 -1.07
C ALA A 384 24.41 -8.86 -1.62
N SER A 385 23.75 -9.21 -2.74
CA SER A 385 23.96 -10.49 -3.42
C SER A 385 25.38 -10.64 -3.95
N SER A 386 25.88 -9.66 -4.71
CA SER A 386 27.24 -9.70 -5.25
C SER A 386 28.29 -9.74 -4.15
N ALA A 387 28.07 -9.03 -3.04
CA ALA A 387 29.00 -9.06 -1.91
C ALA A 387 28.99 -10.40 -1.17
N LEU A 388 27.83 -11.03 -1.01
CA LEU A 388 27.72 -12.37 -0.43
C LEU A 388 28.46 -13.41 -1.30
N GLU A 389 28.36 -13.31 -2.62
CA GLU A 389 29.02 -14.22 -3.57
C GLU A 389 30.55 -14.12 -3.59
N GLN A 390 31.10 -12.96 -3.23
CA GLN A 390 32.56 -12.77 -3.13
C GLN A 390 33.17 -13.43 -1.88
N LEU A 391 32.35 -13.80 -0.88
CA LEU A 391 32.84 -14.46 0.32
C LEU A 391 33.15 -15.94 0.06
N PRO A 392 34.10 -16.55 0.81
CA PRO A 392 34.32 -17.99 0.76
C PRO A 392 33.04 -18.79 1.08
N PRO A 393 32.80 -19.97 0.47
CA PRO A 393 31.58 -20.75 0.69
C PRO A 393 31.32 -21.10 2.16
N ALA A 394 32.38 -21.33 2.95
CA ALA A 394 32.27 -21.58 4.39
C ALA A 394 31.69 -20.36 5.14
N THR A 395 32.13 -19.15 4.79
CA THR A 395 31.61 -17.91 5.36
C THR A 395 30.18 -17.64 4.91
N GLN A 396 29.86 -17.92 3.63
CA GLN A 396 28.48 -17.82 3.14
C GLN A 396 27.54 -18.72 3.96
N GLN A 397 27.91 -19.98 4.18
CA GLN A 397 27.13 -20.91 5.00
C GLN A 397 26.99 -20.44 6.46
N SER A 398 28.06 -19.89 7.04
CA SER A 398 28.01 -19.28 8.39
C SER A 398 26.98 -18.14 8.44
N ILE A 399 26.99 -17.23 7.46
CA ILE A 399 26.01 -16.14 7.37
C ILE A 399 24.59 -16.71 7.21
N LEU A 400 24.38 -17.66 6.31
CA LEU A 400 23.07 -18.30 6.07
C LEU A 400 22.49 -18.96 7.33
N SER A 401 23.34 -19.52 8.19
CA SER A 401 22.91 -20.13 9.45
C SER A 401 22.47 -19.11 10.51
N GLN A 402 22.93 -17.87 10.41
CA GLN A 402 22.66 -16.80 11.39
C GLN A 402 21.45 -15.93 11.02
N VAL A 403 21.01 -15.94 9.77
CA VAL A 403 19.93 -15.07 9.29
C VAL A 403 18.57 -15.76 9.45
N ASP A 404 17.66 -15.14 10.20
CA ASP A 404 16.28 -15.61 10.33
C ASP A 404 15.44 -15.15 9.14
N LEU A 405 15.24 -16.04 8.16
CA LEU A 405 14.55 -15.71 6.91
C LEU A 405 13.06 -15.40 7.10
N LEU A 406 12.43 -15.85 8.18
CA LEU A 406 10.99 -15.69 8.41
C LEU A 406 10.64 -14.38 9.10
N ARG A 407 11.51 -13.89 9.98
CA ARG A 407 11.22 -12.72 10.83
C ARG A 407 11.91 -11.44 10.36
N CYS A 408 12.81 -11.51 9.39
CA CYS A 408 13.55 -10.35 8.91
C CYS A 408 12.66 -9.40 8.10
N ARG A 409 12.53 -8.15 8.56
CA ARG A 409 11.79 -7.09 7.85
C ARG A 409 12.49 -6.63 6.57
N ASN A 410 13.82 -6.65 6.55
CA ASN A 410 14.64 -6.24 5.42
C ASN A 410 15.84 -7.19 5.30
N LEU A 411 15.70 -8.21 4.46
CA LEU A 411 16.73 -9.23 4.26
C LEU A 411 18.04 -8.63 3.75
N SER A 412 18.00 -7.72 2.77
CA SER A 412 19.22 -7.11 2.21
C SER A 412 20.07 -6.42 3.27
N ALA A 413 19.43 -5.64 4.16
CA ALA A 413 20.16 -4.92 5.21
C ALA A 413 20.80 -5.87 6.23
N VAL A 414 20.10 -6.94 6.61
CA VAL A 414 20.61 -7.93 7.58
C VAL A 414 21.76 -8.73 6.97
N VAL A 415 21.60 -9.23 5.74
CA VAL A 415 22.65 -9.96 5.01
C VAL A 415 23.86 -9.06 4.81
N TRP A 416 23.67 -7.83 4.35
CA TRP A 416 24.76 -6.87 4.17
C TRP A 416 25.50 -6.57 5.48
N SER A 417 24.79 -6.43 6.59
CA SER A 417 25.42 -6.22 7.91
C SER A 417 26.30 -7.41 8.32
N LYS A 418 25.90 -8.63 7.98
CA LYS A 418 26.67 -9.86 8.25
C LYS A 418 27.87 -10.00 7.31
N VAL A 419 27.68 -9.71 6.02
CA VAL A 419 28.78 -9.67 5.05
C VAL A 419 29.83 -8.65 5.48
N LYS A 420 29.41 -7.47 5.92
CA LYS A 420 30.31 -6.41 6.40
C LYS A 420 31.09 -6.79 7.65
N SER A 421 30.54 -7.62 8.54
CA SER A 421 31.28 -8.09 9.73
C SER A 421 32.34 -9.13 9.40
N GLU A 422 32.20 -9.83 8.27
CA GLU A 422 33.17 -10.84 7.80
C GLU A 422 34.25 -10.24 6.90
N LEU A 423 33.98 -9.09 6.28
CA LEU A 423 34.98 -8.38 5.49
C LEU A 423 36.02 -7.73 6.41
N PRO A 424 37.33 -7.84 6.08
CA PRO A 424 38.36 -7.15 6.84
C PRO A 424 38.10 -5.63 6.81
N PRO A 425 38.38 -4.91 7.91
CA PRO A 425 38.21 -3.46 7.95
C PRO A 425 39.07 -2.81 6.87
N GLN A 426 38.42 -2.37 5.78
CA GLN A 426 39.05 -1.59 4.73
C GLN A 426 39.48 -0.25 5.35
N GLY A 427 40.73 -0.14 5.79
CA GLY A 427 41.22 1.12 6.37
C GLY A 427 42.35 1.05 7.39
N VAL A 428 43.01 -0.09 7.59
CA VAL A 428 44.33 -0.08 8.24
C VAL A 428 45.36 -0.52 7.21
N GLU A 429 45.61 0.34 6.23
CA GLU A 429 46.87 0.30 5.50
C GLU A 429 47.95 0.58 6.54
N THR A 430 48.59 -0.47 7.04
CA THR A 430 49.79 -0.38 7.86
C THR A 430 50.88 0.22 6.98
N SER A 431 50.97 1.55 6.99
CA SER A 431 52.12 2.29 6.46
C SER A 431 53.34 2.09 7.35
#